data_AF-A0A9E0J2U9-F1
#
_entry.id   AF-A0A9E0J2U9-F1
#
_cell.length_a   1.000
_cell.length_b   1.000
_cell.length_c   1.000
_cell.angle_alpha   90.00
_cell.angle_beta   90.00
_cell.angle_gamma   90.00
#
_symmetry.space_group_name_H-M   'P 1'
#
loop_
_entity.id
_entity.type
_entity.pdbx_description
1 polymer ?
#
loop_
_entity_poly.entity_id
_entity_poly.type
_entity_poly.pdbx_seq_one_letter_code
_entity_poly.pdbx_strand_id
1 'polypeptide(L)'
;MQMTALRTLALTLGSVAVATFATVANAFPIASSGEGASVLVGGTSDIVATYQGNSASFSNDLYLMWDGAAGKPGDDGNLSNDVFIFNNHSSAVGSTVNLGAFAPGTELEFRLHVNNTDDDFFTGAASRNPDSHAHARVQANWEPNTTLVSFEDLFNGPFDFNDLSFSFTNTVSSVPEPATLALFGLGLLGLASAKRKNKR
;
A
#
# COMPACT_ATOMS: atom_id res chain seq x y z
N MET A 1 64.76 -53.59 17.66
CA MET A 1 64.43 -53.83 16.25
C MET A 1 62.94 -53.56 16.07
N GLN A 2 62.61 -52.49 15.33
CA GLN A 2 61.35 -52.14 14.61
C GLN A 2 59.99 -52.30 15.33
N MET A 3 59.28 -51.19 15.66
CA MET A 3 58.37 -50.36 14.82
C MET A 3 57.00 -50.98 14.54
N THR A 4 55.91 -50.40 15.11
CA THR A 4 54.63 -49.97 14.47
C THR A 4 53.61 -49.60 15.57
N ALA A 5 53.32 -48.31 15.83
CA ALA A 5 52.38 -47.39 15.16
C ALA A 5 50.87 -47.66 15.40
N LEU A 6 50.25 -46.72 16.13
CA LEU A 6 48.99 -46.00 15.84
C LEU A 6 47.71 -46.86 15.63
N ARG A 7 46.60 -46.62 16.35
CA ARG A 7 45.66 -45.51 16.08
C ARG A 7 44.57 -45.47 17.16
N THR A 8 44.49 -44.35 17.88
CA THR A 8 43.28 -43.93 18.57
C THR A 8 42.42 -43.16 17.55
N LEU A 9 41.22 -43.64 17.26
CA LEU A 9 40.21 -42.83 16.56
C LEU A 9 38.84 -43.16 17.17
N ALA A 10 38.46 -42.43 18.21
CA ALA A 10 37.08 -42.35 18.65
C ALA A 10 36.42 -41.20 17.88
N LEU A 11 35.68 -41.52 16.81
CA LEU A 11 34.77 -40.58 16.18
C LEU A 11 33.40 -40.70 16.87
N THR A 12 33.15 -39.88 17.88
CA THR A 12 31.79 -39.64 18.37
C THR A 12 31.17 -38.55 17.49
N LEU A 13 30.36 -38.96 16.51
CA LEU A 13 29.47 -38.06 15.77
C LEU A 13 28.38 -37.58 16.72
N GLY A 14 28.59 -36.41 17.34
CA GLY A 14 27.54 -35.69 18.06
C GLY A 14 26.53 -35.16 17.06
N SER A 15 25.31 -35.69 17.08
CA SER A 15 24.19 -35.18 16.29
C SER A 15 23.79 -33.82 16.86
N VAL A 16 24.09 -32.73 16.15
CA VAL A 16 23.52 -31.41 16.48
C VAL A 16 22.08 -31.42 16.00
N ALA A 17 21.14 -31.57 16.92
CA ALA A 17 19.73 -31.35 16.64
C ALA A 17 19.51 -29.84 16.45
N VAL A 18 19.40 -29.40 15.20
CA VAL A 18 18.94 -28.05 14.88
C VAL A 18 17.44 -28.00 15.19
N ALA A 19 17.08 -27.36 16.29
CA ALA A 19 15.68 -27.03 16.56
C ALA A 19 15.26 -25.94 15.57
N THR A 20 14.60 -26.33 14.49
CA THR A 20 13.88 -25.41 13.62
C THR A 20 12.66 -24.90 14.38
N PHE A 21 12.74 -23.69 14.93
CA PHE A 21 11.53 -23.00 15.38
C PHE A 21 10.71 -22.68 14.13
N ALA A 22 9.52 -23.26 14.01
CA ALA A 22 8.56 -22.81 13.02
C ALA A 22 8.18 -21.38 13.37
N THR A 23 8.56 -20.41 12.54
CA THR A 23 8.01 -19.06 12.63
C THR A 23 6.53 -19.16 12.32
N VAL A 24 5.68 -18.94 13.31
CA VAL A 24 4.26 -18.71 13.08
C VAL A 24 4.15 -17.46 12.23
N ALA A 25 3.76 -17.61 10.97
CA ALA A 25 3.35 -16.49 10.14
C ALA A 25 2.13 -15.85 10.82
N ASN A 26 2.29 -14.63 11.33
CA ASN A 26 1.15 -13.86 11.80
C ASN A 26 0.30 -13.53 10.58
N ALA A 27 -0.97 -13.95 10.60
CA ALA A 27 -1.93 -13.46 9.63
C ALA A 27 -2.05 -11.94 9.79
N PHE A 28 -1.92 -11.21 8.68
CA PHE A 28 -2.09 -9.76 8.63
C PHE A 28 -3.37 -9.42 7.86
N PRO A 29 -4.00 -8.26 8.14
CA PRO A 29 -5.21 -7.84 7.45
C PRO A 29 -4.90 -7.40 6.02
N ILE A 30 -5.76 -7.79 5.08
CA ILE A 30 -5.76 -7.33 3.68
C ILE A 30 -7.10 -6.63 3.43
N ALA A 31 -7.06 -5.44 2.84
CA ALA A 31 -8.26 -4.71 2.46
C ALA A 31 -9.12 -5.54 1.48
N SER A 32 -10.40 -5.72 1.81
CA SER A 32 -11.31 -6.56 1.02
C SER A 32 -12.07 -5.80 -0.07
N SER A 33 -11.86 -4.48 -0.17
CA SER A 33 -12.59 -3.58 -1.07
C SER A 33 -11.83 -2.27 -1.28
N GLY A 34 -12.31 -1.43 -2.19
CA GLY A 34 -11.77 -0.09 -2.42
C GLY A 34 -10.60 -0.08 -3.41
N GLU A 35 -10.63 -0.98 -4.38
CA GLU A 35 -9.68 -0.96 -5.51
C GLU A 35 -9.71 0.39 -6.20
N GLY A 36 -8.55 1.03 -6.23
CA GLY A 36 -8.36 2.33 -6.86
C GLY A 36 -9.05 3.51 -6.16
N ALA A 37 -9.50 3.33 -4.92
CA ALA A 37 -9.97 4.43 -4.09
C ALA A 37 -8.80 5.27 -3.56
N SER A 38 -9.06 6.55 -3.35
CA SER A 38 -8.13 7.49 -2.71
C SER A 38 -8.28 7.48 -1.20
N VAL A 39 -7.20 7.78 -0.49
CA VAL A 39 -7.20 8.02 0.96
C VAL A 39 -7.41 9.52 1.19
N LEU A 40 -8.46 9.90 1.91
CA LEU A 40 -8.77 11.28 2.24
C LEU A 40 -8.66 11.51 3.75
N VAL A 41 -8.21 12.69 4.13
CA VAL A 41 -8.18 13.12 5.54
C VAL A 41 -9.60 13.32 6.05
N GLY A 42 -9.98 12.63 7.12
CA GLY A 42 -11.34 12.64 7.65
C GLY A 42 -11.63 13.78 8.65
N GLY A 43 -10.58 14.32 9.28
CA GLY A 43 -10.69 15.31 10.35
C GLY A 43 -9.37 16.01 10.63
N THR A 44 -9.29 16.81 11.69
CA THR A 44 -8.13 17.67 11.98
C THR A 44 -7.08 17.05 12.90
N SER A 45 -7.26 15.79 13.32
CA SER A 45 -6.27 15.10 14.15
C SER A 45 -5.08 14.64 13.30
N ASP A 46 -3.96 14.34 13.95
CA ASP A 46 -2.81 13.75 13.26
C ASP A 46 -3.19 12.43 12.57
N ILE A 47 -2.57 12.21 11.42
CA ILE A 47 -2.61 10.93 10.72
C ILE A 47 -1.48 10.07 11.25
N VAL A 48 -1.84 8.92 11.82
CA VAL A 48 -0.88 7.92 12.29
C VAL A 48 -0.97 6.71 11.36
N ALA A 49 0.13 6.42 10.68
CA ALA A 49 0.31 5.21 9.90
C ALA A 49 0.73 4.06 10.82
N THR A 50 0.18 2.87 10.62
CA THR A 50 0.57 1.64 11.34
C THR A 50 0.86 0.54 10.34
N TYR A 51 2.03 -0.10 10.44
CA TYR A 51 2.40 -1.23 9.60
C TYR A 51 1.66 -2.49 10.03
N GLN A 52 0.95 -3.15 9.10
CA GLN A 52 0.09 -4.30 9.41
C GLN A 52 0.71 -5.64 8.98
N GLY A 53 1.57 -5.66 7.96
CA GLY A 53 2.28 -6.87 7.53
C GLY A 53 2.35 -7.02 6.01
N ASN A 54 2.89 -8.17 5.57
CA ASN A 54 2.95 -8.60 4.18
C ASN A 54 3.23 -10.11 4.07
N SER A 55 3.03 -10.66 2.87
CA SER A 55 3.55 -11.98 2.46
C SER A 55 4.39 -11.94 1.17
N ALA A 56 4.77 -10.75 0.73
CA ALA A 56 5.57 -10.54 -0.48
C ALA A 56 6.98 -11.08 -0.37
N SER A 57 7.49 -11.57 -1.50
CA SER A 57 8.93 -11.84 -1.66
C SER A 57 9.73 -10.61 -2.06
N PHE A 58 9.10 -9.56 -2.60
CA PHE A 58 9.79 -8.32 -2.96
C PHE A 58 9.85 -7.35 -1.79
N SER A 59 10.94 -6.58 -1.74
CA SER A 59 11.16 -5.54 -0.75
C SER A 59 10.54 -4.25 -1.28
N ASN A 60 9.55 -3.74 -0.55
CA ASN A 60 8.79 -2.56 -0.94
C ASN A 60 8.93 -1.47 0.11
N ASP A 61 9.20 -0.27 -0.35
CA ASP A 61 9.21 0.95 0.46
C ASP A 61 7.90 1.70 0.24
N LEU A 62 7.27 2.12 1.33
CA LEU A 62 6.08 2.93 1.33
C LEU A 62 6.46 4.40 1.57
N TYR A 63 5.99 5.27 0.68
CA TYR A 63 6.16 6.71 0.77
C TYR A 63 4.81 7.43 0.79
N LEU A 64 4.71 8.53 1.52
CA LEU A 64 3.71 9.58 1.29
C LEU A 64 4.30 10.55 0.26
N MET A 65 3.58 10.75 -0.85
CA MET A 65 3.95 11.73 -1.86
C MET A 65 3.92 13.13 -1.26
N TRP A 66 4.99 13.90 -1.46
CA TRP A 66 5.17 15.19 -0.78
C TRP A 66 5.61 16.31 -1.72
N ASP A 67 4.78 17.33 -1.87
CA ASP A 67 5.18 18.59 -2.48
C ASP A 67 6.03 19.38 -1.49
N GLY A 68 7.35 19.17 -1.56
CA GLY A 68 8.33 19.84 -0.70
C GLY A 68 8.38 21.36 -0.89
N ALA A 69 7.94 21.88 -2.04
CA ALA A 69 7.90 23.32 -2.29
C ALA A 69 6.66 23.96 -1.64
N ALA A 70 5.53 23.27 -1.62
CA ALA A 70 4.30 23.73 -0.97
C ALA A 70 4.18 23.29 0.50
N GLY A 71 4.99 22.33 0.94
CA GLY A 71 4.91 21.70 2.26
C GLY A 71 3.61 20.94 2.46
N LYS A 72 3.14 20.22 1.43
CA LYS A 72 1.82 19.56 1.41
C LYS A 72 1.93 18.15 0.81
N PRO A 73 1.02 17.23 1.15
CA PRO A 73 0.95 15.94 0.48
C PRO A 73 0.50 16.13 -0.99
N GLY A 74 1.06 15.32 -1.89
CA GLY A 74 0.76 15.32 -3.32
C GLY A 74 2.01 15.05 -4.18
N ASP A 75 1.79 14.57 -5.40
CA ASP A 75 2.85 14.34 -6.39
C ASP A 75 3.28 15.66 -7.05
N ASP A 76 4.54 16.06 -6.87
CA ASP A 76 5.18 17.20 -7.52
C ASP A 76 6.16 16.77 -8.64
N GLY A 77 6.22 15.48 -8.96
CA GLY A 77 7.15 14.86 -9.90
C GLY A 77 8.56 14.67 -9.36
N ASN A 78 8.83 14.97 -8.08
CA ASN A 78 10.14 14.83 -7.45
C ASN A 78 10.13 13.76 -6.33
N LEU A 79 10.28 12.50 -6.71
CA LEU A 79 10.26 11.36 -5.79
C LEU A 79 11.32 11.39 -4.66
N SER A 80 12.32 12.28 -4.74
CA SER A 80 13.42 12.36 -3.76
C SER A 80 13.07 13.12 -2.48
N ASN A 81 11.97 13.88 -2.47
CA ASN A 81 11.51 14.64 -1.30
C ASN A 81 10.32 13.98 -0.57
N ASP A 82 9.83 12.85 -1.08
CA ASP A 82 8.74 12.09 -0.50
C ASP A 82 9.10 11.56 0.90
N VAL A 83 8.06 11.37 1.72
CA VAL A 83 8.24 10.95 3.12
C VAL A 83 8.18 9.42 3.20
N PHE A 84 9.33 8.80 3.48
CA PHE A 84 9.40 7.37 3.81
C PHE A 84 8.58 7.03 5.06
N ILE A 85 7.86 5.91 5.01
CA ILE A 85 7.00 5.44 6.11
C ILE A 85 7.46 4.05 6.60
N PHE A 86 7.42 3.04 5.74
CA PHE A 86 7.71 1.65 6.09
C PHE A 86 8.43 0.94 4.95
N ASN A 87 9.20 -0.08 5.29
CA ASN A 87 9.61 -1.13 4.35
C ASN A 87 9.03 -2.47 4.80
N ASN A 88 8.45 -3.26 3.89
CA ASN A 88 7.73 -4.48 4.25
C ASN A 88 8.60 -5.59 4.85
N HIS A 89 9.89 -5.65 4.55
CA HIS A 89 10.78 -6.71 5.07
C HIS A 89 11.52 -6.31 6.35
N SER A 90 11.67 -5.01 6.61
CA SER A 90 12.43 -4.50 7.75
C SER A 90 11.59 -3.86 8.85
N SER A 91 10.34 -3.47 8.56
CA SER A 91 9.44 -2.90 9.57
C SER A 91 8.79 -4.00 10.41
N ALA A 92 8.77 -3.83 11.73
CA ALA A 92 8.04 -4.74 12.62
C ALA A 92 6.53 -4.45 12.54
N VAL A 93 5.69 -5.48 12.50
CA VAL A 93 4.22 -5.33 12.60
C VAL A 93 3.85 -4.51 13.84
N GLY A 94 2.97 -3.52 13.68
CA GLY A 94 2.57 -2.58 14.72
C GLY A 94 3.47 -1.34 14.85
N SER A 95 4.54 -1.22 14.04
CA SER A 95 5.32 0.01 13.95
C SER A 95 4.45 1.17 13.47
N THR A 96 4.65 2.35 14.04
CA THR A 96 3.85 3.54 13.74
C THR A 96 4.70 4.71 13.28
N VAL A 97 4.17 5.51 12.36
CA VAL A 97 4.73 6.81 11.94
C VAL A 97 3.64 7.87 12.06
N ASN A 98 3.95 9.00 12.72
CA ASN A 98 3.07 10.17 12.73
C ASN A 98 3.40 11.04 11.51
N LEU A 99 2.43 11.18 10.61
CA LEU A 99 2.54 11.98 9.39
C LEU A 99 2.12 13.45 9.59
N GLY A 100 1.61 13.79 10.77
CA GLY A 100 1.10 15.11 11.12
C GLY A 100 -0.36 15.31 10.75
N ALA A 101 -0.84 16.54 10.96
CA ALA A 101 -2.20 16.95 10.66
C ALA A 101 -2.30 17.59 9.27
N PHE A 102 -3.40 17.29 8.59
CA PHE A 102 -3.73 17.83 7.28
C PHE A 102 -5.15 18.42 7.29
N ALA A 103 -5.48 19.22 6.27
CA ALA A 103 -6.84 19.74 6.13
C ALA A 103 -7.81 18.58 5.80
N PRO A 104 -9.02 18.54 6.40
CA PRO A 104 -10.03 17.56 6.02
C PRO A 104 -10.35 17.63 4.52
N GLY A 105 -10.48 16.46 3.89
CA GLY A 105 -10.69 16.31 2.44
C GLY A 105 -9.43 16.37 1.59
N THR A 106 -8.25 16.62 2.18
CA THR A 106 -6.97 16.46 1.46
C THR A 106 -6.74 14.99 1.11
N GLU A 107 -6.38 14.71 -0.15
CA GLU A 107 -5.92 13.39 -0.57
C GLU A 107 -4.50 13.15 -0.07
N LEU A 108 -4.29 11.97 0.51
CA LEU A 108 -2.97 11.45 0.83
C LEU A 108 -2.64 10.41 -0.23
N GLU A 109 -1.74 10.76 -1.13
CA GLU A 109 -1.27 9.86 -2.18
C GLU A 109 -0.08 9.07 -1.66
N PHE A 110 -0.19 7.74 -1.69
CA PHE A 110 0.88 6.85 -1.26
C PHE A 110 1.49 6.13 -2.46
N ARG A 111 2.81 6.03 -2.44
CA ARG A 111 3.62 5.32 -3.42
C ARG A 111 4.26 4.10 -2.79
N LEU A 112 4.12 2.97 -3.44
CA LEU A 112 4.87 1.75 -3.21
C LEU A 112 6.02 1.73 -4.21
N HIS A 113 7.24 1.82 -3.71
CA HIS A 113 8.45 1.65 -4.51
C HIS A 113 8.98 0.22 -4.36
N VAL A 114 9.04 -0.52 -5.46
CA VAL A 114 9.48 -1.91 -5.50
C VAL A 114 10.99 -1.94 -5.71
N ASN A 115 11.76 -2.11 -4.63
CA ASN A 115 13.23 -2.04 -4.67
C ASN A 115 13.87 -3.08 -5.62
N ASN A 116 13.13 -4.16 -5.92
CA ASN A 116 13.61 -5.24 -6.77
C ASN A 116 13.52 -4.94 -8.27
N THR A 117 12.54 -4.15 -8.69
CA THR A 117 12.25 -3.88 -10.10
C THR A 117 12.36 -2.41 -10.47
N ASP A 118 12.45 -1.52 -9.49
CA ASP A 118 12.41 -0.05 -9.65
C ASP A 118 11.04 0.47 -10.11
N ASP A 119 9.99 -0.36 -10.02
CA ASP A 119 8.62 0.05 -10.33
C ASP A 119 8.01 0.85 -9.18
N ASP A 120 7.18 1.84 -9.53
CA ASP A 120 6.38 2.61 -8.60
C ASP A 120 4.88 2.38 -8.86
N PHE A 121 4.15 2.09 -7.79
CA PHE A 121 2.69 1.94 -7.80
C PHE A 121 2.03 2.85 -6.77
N PHE A 122 0.81 3.29 -7.06
CA PHE A 122 0.16 4.36 -6.31
C PHE A 122 -1.26 3.98 -5.88
N THR A 123 -1.68 4.53 -4.75
CA THR A 123 -3.12 4.58 -4.38
C THR A 123 -3.93 5.40 -5.38
N GLY A 124 -5.25 5.16 -5.45
CA GLY A 124 -6.16 5.89 -6.33
C GLY A 124 -6.35 5.25 -7.70
N ALA A 125 -6.91 5.99 -8.66
CA ALA A 125 -7.43 5.44 -9.90
C ALA A 125 -6.39 4.65 -10.70
N ALA A 126 -6.84 3.59 -11.36
CA ALA A 126 -5.99 2.70 -12.16
C ALA A 126 -5.13 3.42 -13.21
N SER A 127 -5.63 4.53 -13.76
CA SER A 127 -4.89 5.38 -14.71
C SER A 127 -3.65 6.07 -14.14
N ARG A 128 -3.47 6.06 -12.81
CA ARG A 128 -2.27 6.58 -12.13
C ARG A 128 -1.11 5.60 -12.20
N ASN A 129 -1.38 4.31 -12.44
CA ASN A 129 -0.36 3.25 -12.49
C ASN A 129 0.06 2.94 -13.93
N PRO A 130 1.32 2.50 -14.14
CA PRO A 130 1.91 2.35 -15.46
C PRO A 130 1.25 1.27 -16.33
N ASP A 131 0.56 0.31 -15.71
CA ASP A 131 -0.15 -0.78 -16.40
C ASP A 131 -1.66 -0.56 -16.52
N SER A 132 -2.16 0.61 -16.09
CA SER A 132 -3.58 0.94 -16.05
C SER A 132 -4.43 0.04 -15.14
N HIS A 133 -3.85 -0.59 -14.11
CA HIS A 133 -4.56 -1.29 -13.05
C HIS A 133 -4.49 -0.55 -11.72
N ALA A 134 -5.43 -0.82 -10.81
CA ALA A 134 -5.35 -0.30 -9.45
C ALA A 134 -4.46 -1.22 -8.62
N HIS A 135 -3.35 -0.68 -8.11
CA HIS A 135 -2.39 -1.42 -7.29
C HIS A 135 -2.62 -1.29 -5.79
N ALA A 136 -3.67 -0.57 -5.38
CA ALA A 136 -4.04 -0.48 -3.98
C ALA A 136 -5.55 -0.69 -3.78
N ARG A 137 -5.87 -1.36 -2.69
CA ARG A 137 -7.21 -1.36 -2.07
C ARG A 137 -7.21 -0.44 -0.87
N VAL A 138 -8.19 0.44 -0.79
CA VAL A 138 -8.38 1.39 0.31
C VAL A 138 -9.74 1.15 0.96
N GLN A 139 -9.74 0.45 2.09
CA GLN A 139 -10.95 0.12 2.85
C GLN A 139 -11.13 1.09 4.01
N ALA A 140 -12.04 2.06 3.84
CA ALA A 140 -12.47 2.91 4.95
C ALA A 140 -13.24 2.14 6.02
N ASN A 141 -13.18 2.65 7.25
CA ASN A 141 -13.85 2.08 8.42
C ASN A 141 -13.56 0.58 8.57
N TRP A 142 -12.34 0.15 8.24
CA TRP A 142 -11.87 -1.20 8.58
C TRP A 142 -11.93 -1.38 10.09
N GLU A 143 -11.50 -0.34 10.82
CA GLU A 143 -11.77 -0.10 12.23
C GLU A 143 -12.34 1.32 12.39
N PRO A 144 -12.94 1.69 13.54
CA PRO A 144 -13.47 3.04 13.74
C PRO A 144 -12.45 4.14 13.40
N ASN A 145 -12.82 5.04 12.47
CA ASN A 145 -11.97 6.13 11.97
C ASN A 145 -10.61 5.68 11.44
N THR A 146 -10.52 4.44 10.96
CA THR A 146 -9.28 3.85 10.45
C THR A 146 -9.51 3.29 9.06
N THR A 147 -8.62 3.66 8.14
CA THR A 147 -8.60 3.11 6.77
C THR A 147 -7.48 2.09 6.69
N LEU A 148 -7.80 0.89 6.18
CA LEU A 148 -6.80 -0.12 5.83
C LEU A 148 -6.44 0.03 4.35
N VAL A 149 -5.15 -0.02 4.05
CA VAL A 149 -4.61 0.04 2.69
C VAL A 149 -3.72 -1.18 2.45
N SER A 150 -3.90 -1.82 1.31
CA SER A 150 -3.18 -3.02 0.90
C SER A 150 -2.75 -2.91 -0.56
N PHE A 151 -1.49 -3.22 -0.85
CA PHE A 151 -0.86 -3.04 -2.15
C PHE A 151 -0.53 -4.34 -2.88
N GLU A 152 -0.55 -4.26 -4.21
CA GLU A 152 0.00 -5.24 -5.17
C GLU A 152 1.31 -4.68 -5.77
N ASP A 153 2.41 -5.44 -5.73
CA ASP A 153 3.75 -4.99 -6.12
C ASP A 153 4.23 -5.46 -7.51
N LEU A 154 3.43 -6.22 -8.25
CA LEU A 154 3.79 -6.69 -9.60
C LEU A 154 3.03 -5.94 -10.70
N PHE A 155 3.76 -5.47 -11.71
CA PHE A 155 3.18 -4.99 -12.97
C PHE A 155 2.33 -6.08 -13.63
N ASN A 156 1.04 -5.82 -13.88
CA ASN A 156 0.05 -6.83 -14.28
C ASN A 156 0.01 -8.05 -13.33
N GLY A 157 0.08 -7.79 -12.02
CA GLY A 157 0.14 -8.81 -10.98
C GLY A 157 -1.12 -9.67 -10.82
N PRO A 158 -1.12 -10.61 -9.85
CA PRO A 158 -2.29 -11.39 -9.50
C PRO A 158 -3.39 -10.54 -8.82
N PHE A 159 -3.06 -9.34 -8.34
CA PHE A 159 -3.95 -8.42 -7.63
C PHE A 159 -4.60 -9.08 -6.41
N ASP A 160 -3.78 -9.78 -5.61
CA ASP A 160 -4.21 -10.34 -4.33
C ASP A 160 -3.95 -9.36 -3.16
N PHE A 161 -3.17 -8.30 -3.43
CA PHE A 161 -2.90 -7.15 -2.55
C PHE A 161 -2.23 -7.53 -1.22
N ASN A 162 -1.48 -8.63 -1.19
CA ASN A 162 -0.88 -9.13 0.04
C ASN A 162 0.57 -8.61 0.28
N ASP A 163 1.07 -7.74 -0.61
CA ASP A 163 2.50 -7.42 -0.69
C ASP A 163 2.97 -6.36 0.30
N LEU A 164 2.07 -5.46 0.69
CA LEU A 164 2.29 -4.48 1.76
C LEU A 164 0.94 -4.00 2.29
N SER A 165 0.68 -4.17 3.59
CA SER A 165 -0.55 -3.69 4.25
C SER A 165 -0.25 -2.77 5.45
N PHE A 166 -1.03 -1.69 5.55
CA PHE A 166 -0.89 -0.64 6.57
C PHE A 166 -2.23 0.06 6.81
N SER A 167 -2.35 0.76 7.93
CA SER A 167 -3.58 1.50 8.26
C SER A 167 -3.31 2.92 8.69
N PHE A 168 -4.27 3.81 8.44
CA PHE A 168 -4.22 5.21 8.87
C PHE A 168 -5.38 5.58 9.78
N THR A 169 -5.09 6.25 10.88
CA THR A 169 -6.12 6.91 11.68
C THR A 169 -6.61 8.19 11.01
N ASN A 170 -7.83 8.61 11.36
CA ASN A 170 -8.40 9.90 10.95
C ASN A 170 -8.46 10.07 9.42
N THR A 171 -8.78 8.99 8.70
CA THR A 171 -8.94 8.97 7.24
C THR A 171 -10.29 8.36 6.84
N VAL A 172 -10.73 8.69 5.63
CA VAL A 172 -11.85 8.08 4.91
C VAL A 172 -11.39 7.71 3.50
N SER A 173 -12.18 6.93 2.77
CA SER A 173 -11.88 6.55 1.39
C SER A 173 -12.86 7.18 0.40
N SER A 174 -12.40 7.54 -0.79
CA SER A 174 -13.27 7.94 -1.90
C SER A 174 -12.97 7.11 -3.14
N VAL A 175 -13.99 6.48 -3.71
CA VAL A 175 -13.89 5.84 -5.03
C VAL A 175 -14.09 6.93 -6.09
N PRO A 176 -13.27 6.99 -7.16
CA PRO A 176 -13.51 7.90 -8.27
C PRO A 176 -14.95 7.78 -8.79
N GLU A 177 -15.65 8.90 -8.96
CA GLU A 177 -17.02 8.87 -9.46
C GLU A 177 -17.06 8.21 -10.85
N PRO A 178 -17.96 7.23 -11.09
CA PRO A 178 -18.07 6.62 -12.40
C PRO A 178 -18.36 7.66 -13.47
N ALA A 179 -17.62 7.63 -14.59
CA ALA A 179 -17.87 8.49 -15.75
C ALA A 179 -19.31 8.37 -16.30
N THR A 180 -20.02 7.30 -15.93
CA THR A 180 -21.45 7.11 -16.22
C THR A 180 -22.34 8.15 -15.55
N LEU A 181 -21.98 8.69 -14.38
CA LEU A 181 -22.72 9.78 -13.74
C LEU A 181 -22.58 11.09 -14.54
N ALA A 182 -21.37 11.38 -15.01
CA ALA A 182 -21.14 12.50 -15.92
C ALA A 182 -21.91 12.33 -17.23
N LEU A 183 -21.86 11.14 -17.85
CA LEU A 183 -22.61 10.85 -19.08
C LEU A 183 -24.13 10.88 -18.85
N PHE A 184 -24.61 10.43 -17.70
CA PHE A 184 -26.02 10.50 -17.32
C PHE A 184 -26.47 11.96 -17.19
N GLY A 185 -25.68 12.80 -16.51
CA GLY A 185 -25.93 14.24 -16.42
C GLY A 185 -25.95 14.91 -17.79
N LEU A 186 -24.96 14.63 -18.64
CA LEU A 186 -24.90 15.13 -20.02
C LEU A 186 -26.08 14.62 -20.87
N GLY A 187 -26.49 13.37 -20.71
CA GLY A 187 -27.64 12.77 -21.38
C GLY A 187 -28.95 13.48 -21.01
N LEU A 188 -29.16 13.77 -19.73
CA LEU A 188 -30.32 14.55 -19.26
C LEU A 188 -30.33 15.98 -19.82
N LEU A 189 -29.18 16.65 -19.83
CA LEU A 189 -29.04 18.00 -20.42
C LEU A 189 -29.32 18.00 -21.93
N GLY A 190 -28.85 16.97 -22.65
CA GLY A 190 -29.13 16.77 -24.06
C GLY A 190 -30.63 16.60 -24.34
N LEU A 191 -31.32 15.75 -23.57
CA LEU A 191 -32.76 15.52 -23.69
C LEU A 191 -33.60 16.78 -23.40
N ALA A 192 -33.25 17.54 -22.35
CA ALA A 192 -33.92 18.79 -22.03
C ALA A 192 -33.78 19.83 -23.16
N SER A 193 -32.58 19.91 -23.75
CA SER A 193 -32.29 20.81 -24.87
C SER A 193 -33.05 20.44 -26.14
N ALA A 194 -33.16 19.14 -26.45
CA ALA A 194 -33.94 18.63 -27.58
C ALA A 194 -35.45 18.94 -27.44
N LYS A 195 -36.00 18.76 -26.23
CA LYS A 195 -37.42 19.03 -25.94
C LYS A 195 -37.79 20.51 -26.08
N ARG A 196 -36.83 21.42 -25.83
CA ARG A 196 -37.02 22.87 -25.95
C ARG A 196 -37.03 23.36 -27.40
N LYS A 197 -36.32 22.66 -28.30
CA LYS A 197 -36.35 22.93 -29.75
C LYS A 197 -37.69 22.53 -30.39
N ASN A 198 -38.32 21.46 -29.93
CA ASN A 198 -39.61 21.01 -30.48
C ASN A 198 -40.84 21.83 -30.01
N LYS A 199 -40.65 22.82 -29.13
CA LYS A 199 -41.72 23.73 -28.64
C LYS A 199 -41.63 25.14 -29.23
N ARG A 200 -40.67 25.41 -30.10
CA ARG A 200 -40.54 26.65 -30.88
C ARG A 200 -40.89 26.36 -32.33
#